data_AF-A0A966VUC4-F1
#
_entry.id   AF-A0A966VUC4-F1
#
_cell.length_a   1.000
_cell.length_b   1.000
_cell.length_c   1.000
_cell.angle_alpha   90.00
_cell.angle_beta   90.00
_cell.angle_gamma   90.00
#
_symmetry.space_group_name_H-M   'P 1'
#
loop_
_entity.id
_entity.type
_entity.pdbx_description
1 polymer ?
#
loop_
_entity_poly.entity_id
_entity_poly.type
_entity_poly.pdbx_seq_one_letter_code
_entity_poly.pdbx_strand_id
1 'polypeptide(L)'
;MIARIWSRLKRVFLYLFIFQFVYIILLRWVDPPITMTQLVSWVTGDGLRRDYVRADQISPYLRLAVIASEDQLFPAHYGFDWKRIQEAMAYNKRKPTKLRGGSTISQQTAKNVFLWQGRSWIRKGLEVYFTFMIEIVWGK
;
A
#
# COMPACT_ATOMS: atom_id res chain seq x y z
N MET A 1 4.88 31.66 -25.13
CA MET A 1 5.28 30.24 -25.15
C MET A 1 5.10 29.57 -23.78
N ILE A 2 5.61 30.17 -22.70
CA ILE A 2 5.55 29.66 -21.31
C ILE A 2 4.11 29.37 -20.82
N ALA A 3 3.15 30.28 -21.04
CA ALA A 3 1.76 30.08 -20.62
C ALA A 3 1.06 28.88 -21.30
N ARG A 4 1.41 28.58 -22.56
CA ARG A 4 0.88 27.40 -23.28
C ARG A 4 1.49 26.11 -22.74
N ILE A 5 2.78 26.11 -22.40
CA ILE A 5 3.46 24.96 -21.78
C ILE A 5 2.88 24.70 -20.38
N TRP A 6 2.68 25.74 -19.58
CA TRP A 6 2.08 25.65 -18.25
C TRP A 6 0.65 25.07 -18.27
N SER A 7 -0.20 25.51 -19.20
CA SER A 7 -1.55 24.97 -19.35
C SER A 7 -1.58 23.52 -19.84
N ARG A 8 -0.56 23.07 -20.60
CA ARG A 8 -0.41 21.66 -20.98
C ARG A 8 0.04 20.82 -19.79
N LEU A 9 1.04 21.28 -19.02
CA LEU A 9 1.49 20.60 -17.80
C LEU A 9 0.36 20.44 -16.78
N LYS A 10 -0.44 21.48 -16.54
CA LYS A 10 -1.62 21.39 -15.66
C LYS A 10 -2.63 20.35 -16.13
N ARG A 11 -2.91 20.28 -17.44
CA ARG A 11 -3.81 19.27 -18.01
C ARG A 11 -3.26 17.86 -17.87
N VAL A 12 -1.98 17.66 -18.17
CA VAL A 12 -1.32 16.36 -17.98
C VAL A 12 -1.39 15.93 -16.51
N PHE A 13 -1.05 16.82 -15.58
CA PHE A 13 -1.15 16.53 -14.16
C PHE A 13 -2.58 16.17 -13.74
N LEU A 14 -3.58 16.92 -14.20
CA LEU A 14 -4.99 16.63 -13.93
C LEU A 14 -5.39 15.25 -14.49
N TYR A 15 -4.98 14.91 -15.70
CA TYR A 15 -5.27 13.60 -16.28
C TYR A 15 -4.60 12.47 -15.50
N LEU A 16 -3.35 12.63 -15.09
CA LEU A 16 -2.66 11.64 -14.25
C LEU A 16 -3.36 11.48 -12.89
N PHE A 17 -3.78 12.58 -12.28
CA PHE A 17 -4.53 12.56 -11.03
C PHE A 17 -5.86 11.82 -11.19
N ILE A 18 -6.67 12.17 -12.19
CA ILE A 18 -7.95 11.47 -12.46
C ILE A 18 -7.71 10.00 -12.77
N PHE A 19 -6.72 9.69 -13.62
CA PHE A 19 -6.35 8.32 -13.97
C PHE A 19 -5.99 7.50 -12.73
N GLN A 20 -5.24 8.07 -11.79
CA GLN A 20 -4.91 7.41 -10.53
C GLN A 20 -6.17 7.04 -9.73
N PHE A 21 -7.16 7.92 -9.60
CA PHE A 21 -8.41 7.60 -8.91
C PHE A 21 -9.19 6.50 -9.62
N VAL A 22 -9.33 6.61 -10.94
CA VAL A 22 -10.00 5.59 -11.75
C VAL A 22 -9.30 4.25 -11.58
N TYR A 23 -7.96 4.22 -11.58
CA TYR A 23 -7.18 3.01 -11.38
C TYR A 23 -7.44 2.39 -10.01
N ILE A 24 -7.39 3.15 -8.91
CA ILE A 24 -7.69 2.64 -7.57
C ILE A 24 -9.11 2.05 -7.50
N ILE A 25 -10.09 2.71 -8.11
CA ILE A 25 -11.47 2.25 -8.15
C ILE A 25 -11.59 0.95 -8.95
N LEU A 26 -10.98 0.87 -10.14
CA LEU A 26 -10.98 -0.35 -10.95
C LEU A 26 -10.36 -1.54 -10.21
N LEU A 27 -9.29 -1.30 -9.45
CA LEU A 27 -8.63 -2.32 -8.66
C LEU A 27 -9.49 -2.93 -7.53
N ARG A 28 -10.66 -2.36 -7.23
CA ARG A 28 -11.66 -3.00 -6.35
C ARG A 28 -12.19 -4.31 -6.93
N TRP A 29 -12.29 -4.39 -8.26
CA TRP A 29 -12.89 -5.54 -8.96
C TRP A 29 -11.89 -6.29 -9.83
N VAL A 30 -10.82 -5.63 -10.27
CA VAL A 30 -9.80 -6.20 -11.13
C VAL A 30 -8.49 -6.29 -10.38
N ASP A 31 -7.90 -7.46 -10.42
CA ASP A 31 -6.61 -7.72 -9.84
C ASP A 31 -5.49 -6.83 -10.47
N PRO A 32 -4.55 -6.29 -9.67
CA PRO A 32 -3.54 -5.36 -10.17
C PRO A 32 -2.59 -6.06 -11.14
N PRO A 33 -2.56 -5.67 -12.44
CA PRO A 33 -1.91 -6.45 -13.49
C PRO A 33 -0.41 -6.58 -13.25
N ILE A 34 0.26 -5.45 -13.00
CA ILE A 34 1.68 -5.38 -12.66
C ILE A 34 1.85 -4.36 -11.55
N THR A 35 2.50 -4.79 -10.47
CA THR A 35 2.88 -3.92 -9.36
C THR A 35 4.35 -3.58 -9.44
N MET A 36 4.75 -2.47 -8.80
CA MET A 36 6.16 -2.07 -8.78
C MET A 36 7.04 -3.11 -8.08
N THR A 37 6.50 -3.83 -7.10
CA THR A 37 7.22 -4.92 -6.43
C THR A 37 7.52 -6.08 -7.37
N GLN A 38 6.56 -6.45 -8.23
CA GLN A 38 6.76 -7.47 -9.25
C GLN A 38 7.76 -7.02 -10.33
N LEU A 39 7.75 -5.75 -10.72
CA LEU A 39 8.75 -5.22 -11.65
C LEU A 39 10.16 -5.34 -11.07
N VAL A 40 10.33 -5.01 -9.78
CA VAL A 40 11.60 -5.17 -9.08
C VAL A 40 12.00 -6.65 -9.04
N SER A 41 11.11 -7.55 -8.63
CA SER A 41 11.37 -9.00 -8.60
C SER A 41 11.76 -9.57 -9.97
N TRP A 42 11.15 -9.07 -11.04
CA TRP A 42 11.51 -9.46 -12.39
C TRP A 42 12.92 -9.01 -12.77
N VAL A 43 13.29 -7.76 -12.45
CA VAL A 43 14.64 -7.23 -12.71
C VAL A 43 15.71 -7.90 -11.84
N THR A 44 15.38 -8.31 -10.60
CA THR A 44 16.31 -9.02 -9.70
C THR A 44 16.48 -10.51 -10.04
N GLY A 45 15.67 -11.04 -10.96
CA GLY A 45 15.76 -12.43 -11.42
C GLY A 45 14.93 -13.43 -10.60
N ASP A 46 14.11 -12.95 -9.65
CA ASP A 46 13.21 -13.78 -8.83
C ASP A 46 11.96 -14.24 -9.62
N GLY A 47 11.77 -13.70 -10.82
CA GLY A 47 10.67 -14.04 -11.73
C GLY A 47 9.36 -13.31 -11.42
N LEU A 48 8.34 -13.58 -12.24
CA LEU A 48 7.01 -12.98 -12.13
C LEU A 48 5.95 -14.08 -12.04
N ARG A 49 5.96 -14.85 -10.94
CA ARG A 49 4.95 -15.88 -10.69
C ARG A 49 3.89 -15.35 -9.74
N ARG A 50 2.61 -15.46 -10.14
CA ARG A 50 1.47 -15.05 -9.31
C ARG A 50 0.24 -15.88 -9.62
N ASP A 51 -0.38 -16.39 -8.58
CA ASP A 51 -1.68 -17.04 -8.63
C ASP A 51 -2.67 -16.25 -7.76
N TYR A 52 -3.74 -15.77 -8.38
CA TYR A 52 -4.80 -15.06 -7.67
C TYR A 52 -5.80 -16.06 -7.12
N VAL A 53 -6.06 -15.96 -5.82
CA VAL A 53 -7.01 -16.82 -5.12
C VAL A 53 -8.06 -15.93 -4.50
N ARG A 54 -9.33 -16.25 -4.73
CA ARG A 54 -10.43 -15.50 -4.15
C ARG A 54 -10.49 -15.71 -2.65
N ALA A 55 -10.94 -14.70 -1.90
CA ALA A 55 -10.97 -14.75 -0.44
C ALA A 55 -11.83 -15.90 0.14
N ASP A 56 -12.85 -16.36 -0.59
CA ASP A 56 -13.70 -17.51 -0.25
C ASP A 56 -13.00 -18.86 -0.42
N GLN A 57 -11.95 -18.91 -1.24
CA GLN A 57 -11.09 -20.09 -1.42
C GLN A 57 -9.94 -20.14 -0.40
N ILE A 58 -9.74 -19.06 0.37
CA ILE A 58 -8.71 -18.99 1.41
C ILE A 58 -9.30 -19.53 2.73
N SER A 59 -8.61 -20.52 3.30
CA SER A 59 -8.92 -21.06 4.63
C SER A 59 -9.11 -19.92 5.65
N PRO A 60 -10.23 -19.91 6.41
CA PRO A 60 -10.45 -18.92 7.45
C PRO A 60 -9.32 -18.88 8.49
N TYR A 61 -8.71 -20.02 8.77
CA TYR A 61 -7.58 -20.13 9.69
C TYR A 61 -6.33 -19.42 9.18
N LEU A 62 -6.08 -19.48 7.85
CA LEU A 62 -4.95 -18.77 7.25
C LEU A 62 -5.17 -17.26 7.31
N ARG A 63 -6.39 -16.79 7.01
CA ARG A 63 -6.75 -15.36 7.16
C ARG A 63 -6.55 -14.89 8.60
N LEU A 64 -7.02 -15.67 9.56
CA LEU A 64 -6.86 -15.36 10.98
C LEU A 64 -5.39 -15.37 11.41
N ALA A 65 -4.59 -16.32 10.93
CA ALA A 65 -3.16 -16.40 11.25
C ALA A 65 -2.42 -15.14 10.77
N VAL A 66 -2.67 -14.69 9.54
CA VAL A 66 -2.06 -13.46 8.99
C VAL A 66 -2.50 -12.22 9.77
N ILE A 67 -3.80 -12.09 10.07
CA ILE A 67 -4.30 -10.99 10.91
C ILE A 67 -3.64 -11.03 12.29
N ALA A 68 -3.56 -12.19 12.92
CA ALA A 68 -2.98 -12.33 14.26
C ALA A 68 -1.46 -12.04 14.31
N SER A 69 -0.72 -12.37 13.25
CA SER A 69 0.73 -12.16 13.18
C SER A 69 1.09 -10.73 12.75
N GLU A 70 0.42 -10.20 11.73
CA GLU A 70 0.77 -8.92 11.12
C GLU A 70 0.00 -7.76 11.76
N ASP A 71 -1.31 -7.92 11.98
CA ASP A 71 -2.21 -6.80 12.26
C ASP A 71 -3.46 -7.20 13.06
N GLN A 72 -3.28 -7.42 14.36
CA GLN A 72 -4.31 -7.98 15.24
C GLN A 72 -5.57 -7.12 15.35
N LEU A 73 -5.43 -5.81 15.16
CA LEU A 73 -6.53 -4.85 15.21
C LEU A 73 -7.07 -4.52 13.81
N PHE A 74 -6.70 -5.29 12.79
CA PHE A 74 -7.14 -5.10 11.41
C PHE A 74 -8.65 -4.89 11.30
N PRO A 75 -9.55 -5.67 11.96
CA PRO A 75 -10.99 -5.45 11.86
C PRO A 75 -11.47 -4.15 12.54
N ALA A 76 -10.71 -3.61 13.49
CA ALA A 76 -11.13 -2.49 14.34
C ALA A 76 -10.68 -1.11 13.82
N HIS A 77 -9.58 -1.01 13.07
CA HIS A 77 -9.04 0.28 12.62
C HIS A 77 -9.38 0.61 11.16
N TYR A 78 -9.26 1.87 10.75
CA TYR A 78 -9.42 2.30 9.35
C TYR A 78 -8.05 2.54 8.71
N GLY A 79 -7.32 1.44 8.46
CA GLY A 79 -5.99 1.44 7.85
C GLY A 79 -4.81 1.84 8.74
N PHE A 80 -5.01 2.43 9.92
CA PHE A 80 -3.92 2.82 10.82
C PHE A 80 -4.17 2.40 12.26
N ASP A 81 -3.24 1.62 12.82
CA ASP A 81 -3.18 1.35 14.24
C ASP A 81 -2.27 2.39 14.93
N TRP A 82 -2.89 3.45 15.43
CA TRP A 82 -2.18 4.55 16.08
C TRP A 82 -1.42 4.09 17.33
N LYS A 83 -1.98 3.15 18.09
CA LYS A 83 -1.37 2.63 19.31
C LYS A 83 -0.09 1.86 18.95
N ARG A 84 -0.15 0.96 17.95
CA ARG A 84 1.04 0.23 17.47
C ARG A 84 2.07 1.15 16.85
N ILE A 85 1.67 2.19 16.12
CA ILE A 85 2.60 3.19 15.57
C ILE A 85 3.35 3.89 16.71
N GLN A 86 2.64 4.36 17.74
CA GLN A 86 3.27 5.01 18.90
C GLN A 86 4.21 4.07 19.65
N GLU A 87 3.79 2.83 19.90
CA GLU A 87 4.62 1.81 20.54
C GLU A 87 5.88 1.49 19.71
N ALA A 88 5.74 1.36 18.39
CA ALA A 88 6.86 1.13 17.49
C ALA A 88 7.83 2.32 17.48
N MET A 89 7.32 3.55 17.44
CA MET A 89 8.15 4.76 17.53
C MET A 89 8.90 4.86 18.86
N ALA A 90 8.22 4.60 19.98
CA ALA A 90 8.83 4.60 21.31
C ALA A 90 9.91 3.52 21.45
N TYR A 91 9.67 2.33 20.90
CA TYR A 91 10.64 1.24 20.86
C TYR A 91 11.87 1.61 20.00
N ASN A 92 11.65 2.13 18.80
CA ASN A 92 12.71 2.49 17.85
C ASN A 92 13.59 3.64 18.37
N LYS A 93 13.00 4.59 19.12
CA LYS A 93 13.74 5.66 19.81
C LYS A 93 14.68 5.11 20.88
N ARG A 94 14.30 4.03 21.57
CA ARG A 94 15.10 3.39 22.64
C ARG A 94 16.12 2.40 22.10
N LYS A 95 15.84 1.76 20.96
CA LYS A 95 16.69 0.73 20.35
C LYS A 95 16.89 1.00 18.85
N PRO A 96 17.86 1.85 18.46
CA PRO A 96 18.07 2.22 17.06
C PRO A 96 18.51 1.04 16.18
N THR A 97 19.11 0.00 16.77
CA THR A 97 19.65 -1.16 16.04
C THR A 97 18.62 -2.25 15.72
N LYS A 98 17.47 -2.26 16.43
CA LYS A 98 16.39 -3.22 16.17
C LYS A 98 15.10 -2.45 15.98
N LEU A 99 14.63 -2.36 14.73
CA LEU A 99 13.42 -1.63 14.41
C LEU A 99 12.21 -2.55 14.54
N ARG A 100 11.21 -2.11 15.29
CA ARG A 100 9.89 -2.73 15.34
C ARG A 100 9.02 -2.13 14.23
N GLY A 101 8.37 -3.02 13.48
CA GLY A 101 7.35 -2.65 12.50
C GLY A 101 6.06 -2.21 13.21
N GLY A 102 5.37 -1.25 12.60
CA GLY A 102 4.04 -0.79 13.05
C GLY A 102 3.13 -0.49 11.87
N SER A 103 3.36 -1.13 10.72
CA SER A 103 2.53 -0.94 9.53
C SER A 103 1.41 -1.97 9.49
N THR A 104 0.18 -1.53 9.25
CA THR A 104 -1.03 -2.35 9.12
C THR A 104 -1.05 -3.14 7.80
N ILE A 105 -1.93 -4.12 7.67
CA ILE A 105 -2.14 -4.85 6.41
C ILE A 105 -2.47 -3.87 5.27
N SER A 106 -3.31 -2.86 5.52
CA SER A 106 -3.69 -1.86 4.52
C SER A 106 -2.51 -1.00 4.07
N GLN A 107 -1.62 -0.62 5.00
CA GLN A 107 -0.37 0.06 4.68
C GLN A 107 0.58 -0.82 3.86
N GLN A 108 0.65 -2.11 4.19
CA GLN A 108 1.45 -3.08 3.43
C GLN A 108 0.90 -3.28 2.02
N THR A 109 -0.41 -3.37 1.85
CA THR A 109 -1.09 -3.40 0.55
C THR A 109 -0.82 -2.13 -0.26
N ALA A 110 -0.97 -0.95 0.36
CA ALA A 110 -0.66 0.33 -0.29
C ALA A 110 0.79 0.36 -0.80
N LYS A 111 1.73 -0.08 0.04
CA LYS A 111 3.15 -0.17 -0.32
C LYS A 111 3.39 -1.12 -1.49
N ASN A 112 2.78 -2.29 -1.48
CA ASN A 112 3.08 -3.35 -2.45
C ASN A 112 2.38 -3.14 -3.80
N VAL A 113 1.19 -2.56 -3.81
CA VAL A 113 0.38 -2.35 -5.02
C VAL A 113 0.76 -1.05 -5.73
N PHE A 114 0.88 0.06 -4.99
CA PHE A 114 1.04 1.40 -5.59
C PHE A 114 2.44 1.98 -5.48
N LEU A 115 3.25 1.51 -4.54
CA LEU A 115 4.55 2.09 -4.24
C LEU A 115 5.67 1.07 -4.42
N TRP A 116 6.89 1.45 -4.05
CA TRP A 116 8.10 0.65 -4.18
C TRP A 116 8.64 0.24 -2.81
N GLN A 117 9.55 -0.75 -2.81
CA GLN A 117 10.29 -1.13 -1.60
C GLN A 117 11.39 -0.09 -1.32
N GLY A 118 11.50 0.32 -0.07
CA GLY A 118 12.52 1.29 0.37
C GLY A 118 12.06 2.12 1.55
N ARG A 119 12.98 2.86 2.18
CA ARG A 119 12.65 3.75 3.31
C ARG A 119 12.85 5.20 2.87
N SER A 120 11.75 5.94 2.79
CA SER A 120 11.74 7.38 2.50
C SER A 120 10.50 8.00 3.13
N TRP A 121 10.66 9.20 3.69
CA TRP A 121 9.56 9.98 4.26
C TRP A 121 8.52 10.36 3.21
N ILE A 122 8.96 10.67 1.98
CA ILE A 122 8.06 10.97 0.85
C ILE A 122 7.21 9.75 0.53
N ARG A 123 7.85 8.57 0.40
CA ARG A 123 7.16 7.31 0.17
C ARG A 123 6.16 7.02 1.29
N LYS A 124 6.54 7.24 2.55
CA LYS A 124 5.64 7.02 3.70
C LYS A 124 4.45 7.98 3.68
N GLY A 125 4.63 9.23 3.24
CA GLY A 125 3.53 10.17 3.02
C GLY A 125 2.54 9.69 1.95
N LEU A 126 3.04 9.20 0.81
CA LEU A 126 2.20 8.59 -0.22
C LEU A 126 1.49 7.32 0.30
N GLU A 127 2.17 6.51 1.11
CA GLU A 127 1.60 5.31 1.72
C GLU A 127 0.37 5.67 2.57
N VAL A 128 0.42 6.78 3.33
CA VAL A 128 -0.73 7.25 4.11
C VAL A 128 -1.92 7.57 3.19
N TYR A 129 -1.67 8.32 2.11
CA TYR A 129 -2.70 8.67 1.13
C TYR A 129 -3.35 7.41 0.51
N PHE A 130 -2.55 6.47 0.01
CA PHE A 130 -3.07 5.27 -0.64
C PHE A 130 -3.77 4.34 0.35
N THR A 131 -3.29 4.25 1.60
CA THR A 131 -3.96 3.47 2.65
C THR A 131 -5.37 4.00 2.90
N PHE A 132 -5.53 5.31 3.03
CA PHE A 132 -6.85 5.92 3.22
C PHE A 132 -7.77 5.68 2.02
N MET A 133 -7.25 5.77 0.79
CA MET A 133 -8.00 5.46 -0.42
C MET A 133 -8.44 4.00 -0.48
N ILE A 134 -7.57 3.05 -0.10
CA ILE A 134 -7.93 1.63 -0.03
C ILE A 134 -9.07 1.41 0.97
N GLU A 135 -8.96 1.95 2.19
CA GLU A 135 -9.99 1.78 3.23
C GLU A 135 -11.36 2.32 2.79
N ILE A 136 -11.38 3.45 2.07
CA ILE A 136 -12.63 4.04 1.57
C ILE A 136 -13.18 3.26 0.37
N VAL A 137 -12.33 2.95 -0.60
CA VAL A 137 -12.77 2.47 -1.91
C VAL A 137 -12.93 0.95 -1.90
N TRP A 138 -12.06 0.21 -1.23
CA TRP A 138 -12.08 -1.27 -1.20
C TRP A 138 -12.81 -1.80 0.03
N GLY A 139 -12.75 -1.08 1.15
CA GLY A 139 -13.24 -1.60 2.42
C GLY A 139 -12.35 -2.75 2.92
N LYS A 140 -12.90 -3.60 3.79
CA LYS A 140 -12.20 -4.77 4.36
C LYS A 140 -12.68 -6.08 3.77
#